data_AF-A0AAD5MKC6-F1
#
_entry.id   AF-A0AAD5MKC6-F1
#
_cell.length_a   1.000
_cell.length_b   1.000
_cell.length_c   1.000
_cell.angle_alpha   90.00
_cell.angle_beta   90.00
_cell.angle_gamma   90.00
#
_symmetry.space_group_name_H-M   'P 1'
#
loop_
_entity.id
_entity.type
_entity.pdbx_description
1 polymer ?
#
loop_
_entity_poly.entity_id
_entity_poly.type
_entity_poly.pdbx_seq_one_letter_code
_entity_poly.pdbx_strand_id
1 'polypeptide(L)'
;MFFDRNSSQQVDWGDFYLVVRKIREVYGADSEQIKFARQTLAALWEGLCSLADVNEDQLISIEEWVNLLRNSDLKNEKKWFNEYERFMFQLFDVSRDGVIDIEEYVDGMSVYGVDSQTSREAFKKFFVDQKEDFKPVFTQAMWSKYFDELFYSTDKNALGNYLFAMSDF
;
A
#
# COMPACT_ATOMS: atom_id res chain seq x y z
N MET A 1 10.36 -8.01 1.12
CA MET A 1 10.07 -7.07 0.01
C MET A 1 8.60 -6.71 0.12
N PHE A 2 8.21 -5.43 0.04
CA PHE A 2 6.84 -4.98 0.39
C PHE A 2 5.71 -5.73 -0.34
N PHE A 3 5.96 -6.08 -1.60
CA PHE A 3 5.02 -6.75 -2.49
C PHE A 3 5.14 -8.29 -2.52
N ASP A 4 6.16 -8.86 -1.88
CA ASP A 4 6.37 -10.32 -1.79
C ASP A 4 5.52 -10.86 -0.63
N ARG A 5 4.33 -11.37 -0.95
CA ARG A 5 3.31 -11.84 -0.01
C ARG A 5 3.41 -13.34 0.24
N ASN A 6 4.03 -14.08 -0.67
CA ASN A 6 4.30 -15.50 -0.53
C ASN A 6 5.70 -15.81 0.06
N SER A 7 6.49 -14.79 0.36
CA SER A 7 7.87 -14.88 0.88
C SER A 7 8.83 -15.62 -0.06
N SER A 8 8.58 -15.52 -1.37
CA SER A 8 9.42 -16.15 -2.41
C SER A 8 10.72 -15.39 -2.68
N GLN A 9 10.89 -14.20 -2.10
CA GLN A 9 11.96 -13.24 -2.38
C GLN A 9 11.91 -12.63 -3.79
N GLN A 10 10.79 -12.82 -4.47
CA GLN A 10 10.48 -12.26 -5.78
C GLN A 10 9.03 -11.75 -5.74
N VAL A 11 8.66 -10.86 -6.65
CA VAL A 11 7.26 -10.41 -6.79
C VAL A 11 6.71 -10.95 -8.10
N ASP A 12 5.60 -11.68 -8.01
CA ASP A 12 4.89 -12.19 -9.18
C ASP A 12 3.40 -11.81 -9.14
N TRP A 13 2.67 -12.18 -10.20
CA TRP A 13 1.21 -11.98 -10.23
C TRP A 13 0.47 -12.72 -9.09
N GLY A 14 1.04 -13.82 -8.59
CA GLY A 14 0.53 -14.56 -7.45
C GLY A 14 0.42 -13.68 -6.20
N ASP A 15 1.39 -12.81 -5.95
CA ASP A 15 1.34 -11.86 -4.82
C ASP A 15 0.18 -10.87 -4.93
N PHE A 16 -0.08 -10.35 -6.13
CA PHE A 16 -1.22 -9.47 -6.42
C PHE A 16 -2.55 -10.25 -6.31
N TYR A 17 -2.57 -11.51 -6.75
CA TYR A 17 -3.73 -12.38 -6.60
C TYR A 17 -4.05 -12.68 -5.13
N LEU A 18 -3.04 -12.80 -4.26
CA LEU A 18 -3.25 -12.97 -2.82
C LEU A 18 -3.99 -11.77 -2.21
N VAL A 19 -3.72 -10.55 -2.68
CA VAL A 19 -4.47 -9.34 -2.28
C VAL A 19 -5.94 -9.45 -2.72
N VAL A 20 -6.20 -9.81 -3.98
CA VAL A 20 -7.56 -10.03 -4.50
C VAL A 20 -8.29 -11.10 -3.69
N ARG A 21 -7.64 -12.22 -3.39
CA ARG A 21 -8.23 -13.30 -2.60
C ARG A 21 -8.59 -12.83 -1.19
N LYS A 22 -7.72 -12.04 -0.57
CA LYS A 22 -7.95 -11.55 0.79
C LYS A 22 -9.05 -10.48 0.84
N ILE A 23 -9.12 -9.59 -0.14
CA ILE A 23 -10.25 -8.66 -0.33
C ILE A 23 -11.57 -9.43 -0.44
N ARG A 24 -11.58 -10.52 -1.22
CA ARG A 24 -12.77 -11.40 -1.34
C ARG A 24 -13.16 -12.04 -0.01
N GLU A 25 -12.20 -12.46 0.81
CA GLU A 25 -12.47 -13.02 2.14
C GLU A 25 -13.07 -11.98 3.10
N VAL A 26 -12.57 -10.74 3.06
CA VAL A 26 -13.01 -9.64 3.96
C VAL A 26 -14.35 -9.05 3.52
N TYR A 27 -14.49 -8.70 2.24
CA TYR A 27 -15.64 -7.95 1.72
C TYR A 27 -16.67 -8.81 0.98
N GLY A 28 -16.34 -10.06 0.66
CA GLY A 28 -17.20 -10.97 -0.10
C GLY A 28 -16.96 -10.94 -1.61
N ALA A 29 -17.42 -12.01 -2.29
CA ALA A 29 -17.13 -12.31 -3.69
C ALA A 29 -17.82 -11.40 -4.72
N ASP A 30 -18.90 -10.72 -4.31
CA ASP A 30 -19.72 -9.87 -5.19
C ASP A 30 -19.58 -8.37 -4.85
N SER A 31 -18.66 -8.03 -3.94
CA SER A 31 -18.42 -6.66 -3.47
C SER A 31 -17.92 -5.73 -4.58
N GLU A 32 -18.13 -4.43 -4.42
CA GLU A 32 -17.55 -3.46 -5.36
C GLU A 32 -16.02 -3.38 -5.23
N GLN A 33 -15.49 -3.69 -4.05
CA GLN A 33 -14.07 -3.74 -3.74
C GLN A 33 -13.37 -4.84 -4.55
N ILE A 34 -13.96 -6.04 -4.64
CA ILE A 34 -13.34 -7.11 -5.43
C ILE A 34 -13.39 -6.81 -6.93
N LYS A 35 -14.45 -6.15 -7.42
CA LYS A 35 -14.54 -5.73 -8.83
C LYS A 35 -13.48 -4.68 -9.14
N PHE A 36 -13.37 -3.65 -8.30
CA PHE A 36 -12.36 -2.61 -8.41
C PHE A 36 -10.94 -3.21 -8.35
N ALA A 37 -10.65 -4.03 -7.35
CA ALA A 37 -9.35 -4.68 -7.20
C ALA A 37 -8.96 -5.52 -8.43
N ARG A 38 -9.88 -6.32 -8.97
CA ARG A 38 -9.61 -7.14 -10.17
C ARG A 38 -9.36 -6.30 -11.42
N GLN A 39 -10.03 -5.16 -11.56
CA GLN A 39 -9.84 -4.26 -12.70
C GLN A 39 -8.52 -3.49 -12.60
N THR A 40 -8.17 -3.02 -11.41
CA THR A 40 -7.02 -2.11 -11.23
C THR A 40 -5.71 -2.84 -10.97
N LEU A 41 -5.71 -3.96 -10.22
CA LEU A 41 -4.47 -4.68 -9.91
C LEU A 41 -3.80 -5.28 -11.14
N ALA A 42 -4.57 -5.74 -12.14
CA ALA A 42 -4.01 -6.25 -13.38
C ALA A 42 -3.23 -5.16 -14.14
N ALA A 43 -3.84 -3.97 -14.28
CA ALA A 43 -3.18 -2.83 -14.93
C ALA A 43 -1.96 -2.35 -14.13
N LEU A 44 -2.02 -2.40 -12.79
CA LEU A 44 -0.88 -2.06 -11.93
C LEU A 44 0.27 -3.06 -12.10
N TRP A 45 -0.02 -4.36 -12.17
CA TRP A 45 0.99 -5.39 -12.42
C TRP A 45 1.64 -5.23 -13.79
N GLU A 46 0.84 -5.07 -14.84
CA GLU A 46 1.36 -4.83 -16.20
C GLU A 46 2.23 -3.57 -16.25
N GLY A 47 1.80 -2.50 -15.57
CA GLY A 47 2.59 -1.28 -15.40
C GLY A 47 3.91 -1.52 -14.68
N LEU A 48 3.91 -2.34 -13.63
CA LEU A 48 5.12 -2.69 -12.88
C LEU A 48 6.11 -3.47 -13.74
N CYS A 49 5.64 -4.52 -14.44
CA CYS A 49 6.46 -5.29 -15.37
C CYS A 49 7.08 -4.38 -16.42
N SER A 50 6.30 -3.49 -17.04
CA SER A 50 6.81 -2.58 -18.07
C SER A 50 7.94 -1.65 -17.59
N LEU A 51 8.06 -1.43 -16.28
CA LEU A 51 9.05 -0.54 -15.68
C LEU A 51 10.23 -1.28 -15.05
N ALA A 52 10.02 -2.49 -14.55
CA ALA A 52 10.97 -3.20 -13.69
C ALA A 52 11.37 -4.59 -14.17
N ASP A 53 10.53 -5.29 -14.94
CA ASP A 53 10.82 -6.62 -15.49
C ASP A 53 11.77 -6.48 -16.70
N VAL A 54 13.08 -6.43 -16.45
CA VAL A 54 14.08 -6.12 -17.48
C VAL A 54 14.39 -7.37 -18.32
N ASN A 55 14.31 -8.54 -17.72
CA ASN A 55 14.58 -9.83 -18.37
C ASN A 55 13.32 -10.46 -19.02
N GLU A 56 12.15 -9.83 -18.86
CA GLU A 56 10.84 -10.24 -19.39
C GLU A 56 10.40 -11.64 -18.91
N ASP A 57 10.79 -12.02 -17.69
CA ASP A 57 10.45 -13.33 -17.11
C ASP A 57 9.16 -13.34 -16.28
N GLN A 58 8.46 -12.19 -16.20
CA GLN A 58 7.26 -11.97 -15.39
C GLN A 58 7.49 -12.11 -13.88
N LEU A 59 8.73 -11.93 -13.43
CA LEU A 59 9.14 -11.93 -12.03
C LEU A 59 9.93 -10.64 -11.77
N ILE A 60 9.60 -9.93 -10.70
CA ILE A 60 10.41 -8.79 -10.28
C ILE A 60 11.37 -9.25 -9.19
N SER A 61 12.64 -9.36 -9.55
CA SER A 61 13.72 -9.62 -8.60
C SER A 61 13.96 -8.44 -7.67
N ILE A 62 14.64 -8.69 -6.54
CA ILE A 62 15.06 -7.63 -5.61
C ILE A 62 15.92 -6.57 -6.32
N GLU A 63 16.78 -7.00 -7.24
CA GLU A 63 17.68 -6.12 -7.97
C GLU A 63 16.93 -5.19 -8.93
N GLU A 64 15.99 -5.74 -9.69
CA GLU A 64 15.07 -4.98 -10.55
C GLU A 64 14.25 -3.97 -9.76
N TRP A 65 13.72 -4.39 -8.62
CA TRP A 65 12.98 -3.52 -7.72
C TRP A 65 13.81 -2.36 -7.16
N VAL A 66 15.03 -2.64 -6.70
CA VAL A 66 15.95 -1.61 -6.20
C VAL A 66 16.34 -0.64 -7.32
N ASN A 67 16.56 -1.16 -8.54
CA ASN A 67 16.86 -0.33 -9.70
C ASN A 67 15.67 0.55 -10.09
N LEU A 68 14.44 0.03 -10.07
CA LEU A 68 13.22 0.81 -10.28
C LEU A 68 13.13 1.98 -9.29
N LEU A 69 13.28 1.70 -8.00
CA LEU A 69 13.19 2.73 -6.96
C LEU A 69 14.24 3.82 -7.16
N ARG A 70 15.51 3.44 -7.39
CA ARG A 70 16.58 4.41 -7.66
C ARG A 70 16.31 5.26 -8.90
N ASN A 71 15.85 4.64 -9.98
CA ASN A 71 15.59 5.35 -11.23
C ASN A 71 14.37 6.29 -11.12
N SER A 72 13.33 5.87 -10.39
CA SER A 72 12.12 6.68 -10.15
C SER A 72 12.44 7.96 -9.37
N ASP A 73 13.32 7.85 -8.37
CA ASP A 73 13.79 8.98 -7.56
C ASP A 73 14.64 9.95 -8.40
N LEU A 74 15.62 9.42 -9.15
CA LEU A 74 16.51 10.22 -10.00
C LEU A 74 15.79 10.95 -11.13
N LYS A 75 14.76 10.36 -11.71
CA LYS A 75 13.98 10.95 -12.82
C LYS A 75 12.77 11.75 -12.34
N ASN A 76 12.45 11.69 -11.05
CA ASN A 76 11.18 12.18 -10.49
C ASN A 76 9.95 11.60 -11.23
N GLU A 77 10.09 10.39 -11.77
CA GLU A 77 9.06 9.69 -12.52
C GLU A 77 8.33 8.72 -11.58
N LYS A 78 7.45 9.27 -10.74
CA LYS A 78 6.67 8.51 -9.75
C LYS A 78 5.29 8.09 -10.27
N LYS A 79 5.03 8.12 -11.57
CA LYS A 79 3.66 7.94 -12.12
C LYS A 79 3.01 6.63 -11.66
N TRP A 80 3.72 5.52 -11.81
CA TRP A 80 3.21 4.21 -11.37
C TRP A 80 3.05 4.14 -9.85
N PHE A 81 3.98 4.71 -9.09
CA PHE A 81 3.87 4.81 -7.63
C PHE A 81 2.65 5.62 -7.19
N ASN A 82 2.34 6.73 -7.87
CA ASN A 82 1.15 7.53 -7.61
C ASN A 82 -0.14 6.78 -7.98
N GLU A 83 -0.12 6.00 -9.07
CA GLU A 83 -1.26 5.15 -9.45
C GLU A 83 -1.50 4.05 -8.42
N TYR A 84 -0.43 3.43 -7.91
CA TYR A 84 -0.49 2.43 -6.87
C TYR A 84 -0.92 3.02 -5.51
N GLU A 85 -0.38 4.17 -5.12
CA GLU A 85 -0.75 4.91 -3.91
C GLU A 85 -2.25 5.27 -3.92
N ARG A 86 -2.76 5.78 -5.04
CA ARG A 86 -4.18 6.10 -5.22
C ARG A 86 -5.05 4.84 -5.16
N PHE A 87 -4.61 3.76 -5.81
CA PHE A 87 -5.32 2.48 -5.72
C PHE A 87 -5.44 2.02 -4.27
N MET A 88 -4.35 2.10 -3.51
CA MET A 88 -4.31 1.72 -2.10
C MET A 88 -5.23 2.58 -1.24
N PHE A 89 -5.22 3.89 -1.45
CA PHE A 89 -6.13 4.79 -0.76
C PHE A 89 -7.60 4.42 -1.02
N GLN A 90 -7.98 4.23 -2.28
CA GLN A 90 -9.35 3.86 -2.67
C GLN A 90 -9.76 2.47 -2.21
N LEU A 91 -8.80 1.56 -2.02
CA LEU A 91 -9.06 0.24 -1.46
C LEU A 91 -9.42 0.33 0.03
N PHE A 92 -8.81 1.28 0.75
CA PHE A 92 -9.01 1.47 2.19
C PHE A 92 -10.23 2.36 2.48
N ASP A 93 -10.47 3.40 1.68
CA ASP A 93 -11.67 4.27 1.74
C ASP A 93 -12.91 3.52 1.21
N VAL A 94 -13.43 2.61 2.04
CA VAL A 94 -14.59 1.77 1.74
C VAL A 94 -15.87 2.61 1.64
N SER A 95 -15.99 3.63 2.49
CA SER A 95 -17.13 4.54 2.52
C SER A 95 -17.19 5.49 1.31
N ARG A 96 -16.05 5.69 0.63
CA ARG A 96 -15.84 6.62 -0.49
C ARG A 96 -16.08 8.07 -0.10
N ASP A 97 -15.78 8.42 1.15
CA ASP A 97 -15.94 9.79 1.66
C ASP A 97 -14.68 10.65 1.45
N GLY A 98 -13.62 10.07 0.88
CA GLY A 98 -12.37 10.74 0.56
C GLY A 98 -11.40 10.83 1.73
N VAL A 99 -11.68 10.13 2.83
CA VAL A 99 -10.77 9.93 3.95
C VAL A 99 -10.72 8.46 4.35
N ILE A 100 -9.72 8.09 5.15
CA ILE A 100 -9.63 6.75 5.76
C ILE A 100 -9.74 6.94 7.26
N ASP A 101 -10.82 6.43 7.86
CA ASP A 101 -10.98 6.41 9.31
C ASP A 101 -10.29 5.19 9.96
N ILE A 102 -10.40 5.08 11.29
CA ILE A 102 -9.73 4.02 12.04
C ILE A 102 -10.28 2.63 11.71
N GLU A 103 -11.57 2.49 11.43
CA GLU A 103 -12.16 1.18 11.12
C GLU A 103 -11.78 0.76 9.71
N GLU A 104 -11.82 1.69 8.75
CA GLU A 104 -11.34 1.50 7.38
C GLU A 104 -9.85 1.14 7.33
N TYR A 105 -9.02 1.82 8.13
CA TYR A 105 -7.61 1.49 8.25
C TYR A 105 -7.39 0.08 8.82
N VAL A 106 -8.11 -0.29 9.89
CA VAL A 106 -8.01 -1.62 10.50
C VAL A 106 -8.42 -2.71 9.51
N ASP A 107 -9.51 -2.51 8.78
CA ASP A 107 -9.98 -3.45 7.78
C ASP A 107 -8.99 -3.57 6.62
N GLY A 108 -8.47 -2.46 6.12
CA GLY A 108 -7.42 -2.43 5.10
C GLY A 108 -6.16 -3.18 5.57
N MET A 109 -5.70 -2.93 6.79
CA MET A 109 -4.52 -3.59 7.37
C MET A 109 -4.71 -5.09 7.61
N SER A 110 -5.95 -5.54 7.84
CA SER A 110 -6.26 -6.98 7.93
C SER A 110 -5.99 -7.71 6.60
N VAL A 111 -6.14 -7.03 5.47
CA VAL A 111 -5.76 -7.55 4.14
C VAL A 111 -4.25 -7.78 4.06
N TYR A 112 -3.49 -6.94 4.77
CA TYR A 112 -2.04 -7.04 4.89
C TYR A 112 -1.58 -8.07 5.92
N GLY A 113 -2.50 -8.66 6.69
CA GLY A 113 -2.20 -9.67 7.70
C GLY A 113 -1.81 -9.09 9.06
N VAL A 114 -2.05 -7.79 9.26
CA VAL A 114 -1.84 -7.13 10.55
C VAL A 114 -3.11 -7.28 11.39
N ASP A 115 -2.95 -7.59 12.68
CA ASP A 115 -4.08 -7.71 13.60
C ASP A 115 -4.63 -6.35 14.01
N SER A 116 -5.91 -6.33 14.39
CA SER A 116 -6.62 -5.08 14.68
C SER A 116 -6.01 -4.26 15.82
N GLN A 117 -5.37 -4.89 16.81
CA GLN A 117 -4.77 -4.15 17.92
C GLN A 117 -3.53 -3.39 17.42
N THR A 118 -2.65 -4.09 16.70
CA THR A 118 -1.46 -3.50 16.09
C THR A 118 -1.82 -2.39 15.10
N SER A 119 -2.85 -2.57 14.28
CA SER A 119 -3.35 -1.52 13.37
C SER A 119 -3.84 -0.29 14.11
N ARG A 120 -4.63 -0.44 15.19
CA ARG A 120 -5.11 0.69 15.98
C ARG A 120 -3.97 1.45 16.68
N GLU A 121 -2.96 0.74 17.14
CA GLU A 121 -1.77 1.33 17.75
C GLU A 121 -0.95 2.12 16.73
N ALA A 122 -0.73 1.56 15.53
CA ALA A 122 -0.07 2.27 14.44
C ALA A 122 -0.84 3.53 14.04
N PHE A 123 -2.17 3.44 13.85
CA PHE A 123 -3.03 4.57 13.50
C PHE A 123 -2.90 5.73 14.50
N LYS A 124 -2.90 5.44 15.81
CA LYS A 124 -2.77 6.46 16.86
C LYS A 124 -1.47 7.26 16.77
N LYS A 125 -0.36 6.66 16.30
CA LYS A 125 0.93 7.36 16.20
C LYS A 125 0.88 8.56 15.26
N PHE A 126 -0.03 8.58 14.30
CA PHE A 126 -0.17 9.67 13.34
C PHE A 126 -0.92 10.89 13.89
N PHE A 127 -1.56 10.76 15.07
CA PHE A 127 -2.47 11.77 15.61
C PHE A 127 -2.17 12.17 17.08
N VAL A 128 -0.96 11.86 17.58
CA VAL A 128 -0.56 12.08 18.99
C VAL A 128 -0.68 13.55 19.44
N ASP A 129 -0.43 14.51 18.55
CA ASP A 129 -0.40 15.95 18.88
C ASP A 129 -1.69 16.70 18.51
N GLN A 130 -2.79 15.99 18.24
CA GLN A 130 -4.05 16.59 17.81
C GLN A 130 -4.91 17.09 18.99
N LYS A 131 -5.75 18.10 18.74
CA LYS A 131 -6.67 18.67 19.75
C LYS A 131 -7.79 17.68 20.11
N GLU A 132 -8.41 17.86 21.29
CA GLU A 132 -9.47 16.97 21.81
C GLU A 132 -10.68 16.77 20.88
N ASP A 133 -11.02 17.76 20.04
CA ASP A 133 -12.14 17.68 19.07
C ASP A 133 -11.73 17.15 17.67
N PHE A 134 -10.48 16.72 17.50
CA PHE A 134 -9.98 16.25 16.21
C PHE A 134 -10.51 14.84 15.90
N LYS A 135 -11.26 14.69 14.79
CA LYS A 135 -11.62 13.37 14.26
C LYS A 135 -10.42 12.79 13.51
N PRO A 136 -9.80 11.70 13.99
CA PRO A 136 -8.60 11.17 13.37
C PRO A 136 -8.94 10.41 12.09
N VAL A 137 -8.49 10.96 10.97
CA VAL A 137 -8.68 10.40 9.63
C VAL A 137 -7.44 10.66 8.79
N PHE A 138 -7.10 9.77 7.86
CA PHE A 138 -6.15 10.07 6.81
C PHE A 138 -6.86 10.71 5.63
N THR A 139 -6.51 11.94 5.32
CA THR A 139 -6.85 12.52 4.02
C THR A 139 -5.94 11.96 2.93
N GLN A 140 -6.34 12.05 1.66
CA GLN A 140 -5.46 11.70 0.53
C GLN A 140 -4.08 12.37 0.67
N ALA A 141 -4.04 13.66 1.02
CA ALA A 141 -2.77 14.39 1.14
C ALA A 141 -1.86 13.83 2.26
N MET A 142 -2.45 13.40 3.38
CA MET A 142 -1.70 12.74 4.45
C MET A 142 -1.19 11.38 3.99
N TRP A 143 -2.06 10.59 3.35
CA TRP A 143 -1.69 9.29 2.81
C TRP A 143 -0.54 9.40 1.81
N SER A 144 -0.64 10.30 0.83
CA SER A 144 0.43 10.53 -0.15
C SER A 144 1.75 10.92 0.51
N LYS A 145 1.71 11.79 1.53
CA LYS A 145 2.91 12.18 2.28
C LYS A 145 3.56 10.99 2.96
N TYR A 146 2.80 10.21 3.72
CA TYR A 146 3.33 9.06 4.47
C TYR A 146 3.77 7.92 3.55
N PHE A 147 3.09 7.76 2.41
CA PHE A 147 3.48 6.80 1.39
C PHE A 147 4.81 7.19 0.74
N ASP A 148 5.01 8.47 0.43
CA ASP A 148 6.30 8.97 -0.06
C ASP A 148 7.41 8.79 0.99
N GLU A 149 7.13 9.09 2.27
CA GLU A 149 8.08 8.86 3.36
C GLU A 149 8.49 7.38 3.46
N LEU A 150 7.55 6.44 3.32
CA LEU A 150 7.82 5.00 3.40
C LEU A 150 8.85 4.51 2.35
N PHE A 151 8.80 5.05 1.13
CA PHE A 151 9.68 4.60 0.04
C PHE A 151 10.98 5.40 -0.08
N TYR A 152 10.98 6.67 0.32
CA TYR A 152 12.08 7.59 0.00
C TYR A 152 12.70 8.29 1.22
N SER A 153 12.09 8.21 2.41
CA SER A 153 12.69 8.81 3.60
C SER A 153 13.95 8.05 4.02
N THR A 154 15.00 8.80 4.37
CA THR A 154 16.18 8.27 5.05
C THR A 154 16.10 8.44 6.57
N ASP A 155 15.07 9.13 7.08
CA ASP A 155 14.81 9.26 8.50
C ASP A 155 14.09 8.01 9.03
N LYS A 156 14.77 7.29 9.92
CA LYS A 156 14.25 6.10 10.60
C LYS A 156 13.01 6.39 11.45
N ASN A 157 12.83 7.63 11.88
CA ASN A 157 11.71 8.05 12.71
C ASN A 157 10.57 8.67 11.91
N ALA A 158 10.66 8.70 10.57
CA ALA A 158 9.58 9.20 9.73
C ALA A 158 8.28 8.44 10.01
N LEU A 159 7.17 9.17 10.12
CA LEU A 159 5.88 8.58 10.45
C LEU A 159 5.42 7.60 9.37
N GLY A 160 5.77 7.86 8.10
CA GLY A 160 5.51 6.97 6.98
C GLY A 160 6.01 5.54 7.17
N ASN A 161 7.07 5.32 7.96
CA ASN A 161 7.57 3.97 8.25
C ASN A 161 6.52 3.11 8.97
N TYR A 162 5.59 3.75 9.69
CA TYR A 162 4.50 3.08 10.40
C TYR A 162 3.21 2.95 9.57
N LEU A 163 3.20 3.40 8.30
CA LEU A 163 1.97 3.47 7.49
C LEU A 163 1.28 2.11 7.35
N PHE A 164 2.06 1.03 7.26
CA PHE A 164 1.56 -0.35 7.19
C PHE A 164 1.80 -1.12 8.49
N ALA A 165 1.89 -0.42 9.62
CA ALA A 165 2.10 -1.01 10.94
C ALA A 165 3.34 -1.92 11.05
N MET A 166 4.30 -1.78 10.13
CA MET A 166 5.59 -2.47 10.19
C MET A 166 6.46 -1.70 11.19
N SER A 167 6.76 -2.32 12.34
CA SER A 167 7.52 -1.68 13.42
C SER A 167 9.04 -1.84 13.28
N ASP A 168 9.52 -2.73 12.41
CA ASP A 168 10.94 -3.04 12.29
C ASP A 168 11.40 -2.96 10.81
N PHE A 169 12.23 -1.96 10.51
CA PHE A 169 13.04 -1.83 9.30
C PHE A 169 14.52 -1.66 9.67
#